data_AF-A0A316HHC9-F1
#
_entry.id   AF-A0A316HHC9-F1
#
_cell.length_a   1.000
_cell.length_b   1.000
_cell.length_c   1.000
_cell.angle_alpha   90.00
_cell.angle_beta   90.00
_cell.angle_gamma   90.00
#
_symmetry.space_group_name_H-M   'P 1'
#
loop_
_entity.id
_entity.type
_entity.pdbx_description
1 polymer ?
#
loop_
_entity_poly.entity_id
_entity_poly.type
_entity_poly.pdbx_seq_one_letter_code
_entity_poly.pdbx_strand_id
1 'polypeptide(L)'
;MQVRFLKLLASALVSLPLFAIPVLSADGGGGGGGGGGGGGGGGGGDNGSSQVKCRTGLVYNARTKKCERPKAGMIDDDSLYLAGRALAMDGKYDDAIKVLALAADKTDARILNYLGYSHRKAGRIVVGLGYYQEAILNDPDYMPVREYMGEAHLSLGDVAGARLQLTEIANRCGTTCREYGLLSEQIHSYVRS
;
A
#
# COMPACT_ATOMS: atom_id res chain seq x y z
N MET A 1 -19.91 -51.76 -18.08
CA MET A 1 -19.23 -51.77 -19.40
C MET A 1 -17.94 -50.99 -19.28
N GLN A 2 -16.81 -51.70 -19.23
CA GLN A 2 -15.47 -51.12 -19.33
C GLN A 2 -15.14 -50.92 -20.81
N VAL A 3 -14.54 -49.79 -21.18
CA VAL A 3 -13.57 -49.78 -22.29
C VAL A 3 -12.43 -48.82 -21.94
N ARG A 4 -11.26 -49.41 -21.76
CA ARG A 4 -9.94 -48.76 -21.62
C ARG A 4 -9.40 -48.49 -23.03
N PHE A 5 -8.96 -47.26 -23.32
CA PHE A 5 -8.07 -46.95 -24.45
C PHE A 5 -6.91 -46.11 -23.90
N LEU A 6 -5.83 -46.77 -23.49
CA LEU A 6 -4.60 -47.03 -24.27
C LEU A 6 -3.81 -45.75 -24.56
N LYS A 7 -2.80 -45.53 -23.70
CA LYS A 7 -1.76 -44.51 -23.82
C LYS A 7 -0.87 -44.85 -25.03
N LEU A 8 -0.65 -43.88 -25.92
CA LEU A 8 0.43 -43.93 -26.91
C LEU A 8 1.42 -42.81 -26.57
N LEU A 9 2.59 -43.22 -26.11
CA LEU A 9 3.79 -42.41 -25.94
C LEU A 9 4.43 -42.24 -27.32
N ALA A 10 4.57 -40.99 -27.79
CA ALA A 10 5.44 -40.65 -28.91
C ALA A 10 6.49 -39.66 -28.40
N SER A 11 7.62 -40.21 -27.99
CA SER A 11 8.87 -39.51 -27.70
C SER A 11 9.51 -39.05 -29.00
N ALA A 12 9.52 -37.74 -29.25
CA ALA A 12 10.34 -37.11 -30.28
C ALA A 12 11.53 -36.41 -29.62
N LEU A 13 12.71 -37.02 -29.71
CA LEU A 13 14.00 -36.43 -29.37
C LEU A 13 14.37 -35.41 -30.46
N VAL A 14 14.21 -34.12 -30.17
CA VAL A 14 14.77 -33.04 -30.98
C VAL A 14 16.11 -32.65 -30.36
N SER A 15 17.19 -33.10 -31.00
CA SER A 15 18.55 -32.68 -30.69
C SER A 15 18.77 -31.25 -31.20
N LEU A 16 18.87 -30.28 -30.28
CA LEU A 16 19.26 -28.91 -30.59
C LEU A 16 20.78 -28.72 -30.38
N PRO A 17 21.51 -28.14 -31.36
CA PRO A 17 22.94 -27.89 -31.22
C PRO A 17 23.19 -26.70 -30.28
N LEU A 18 24.13 -26.90 -29.35
CA LEU A 18 24.71 -25.88 -28.47
C LEU A 18 25.49 -24.85 -29.32
N PHE A 19 24.84 -23.75 -29.67
CA PHE A 19 25.54 -22.53 -30.08
C PHE A 19 25.92 -21.73 -28.84
N ALA A 20 27.22 -21.73 -28.53
CA ALA A 20 27.83 -20.81 -27.60
C ALA A 20 27.82 -19.40 -28.21
N ILE A 21 27.05 -18.47 -27.61
CA ILE A 21 27.07 -17.05 -27.98
C ILE A 21 28.01 -16.32 -27.00
N PRO A 22 28.93 -15.47 -27.49
CA PRO A 22 29.86 -14.72 -26.65
C PRO A 22 29.13 -13.76 -25.70
N VAL A 23 29.64 -13.70 -24.47
CA VAL A 23 29.23 -12.76 -23.43
C VAL A 23 29.67 -11.36 -23.84
N LEU A 24 28.71 -10.51 -24.23
CA LEU A 24 28.92 -9.07 -24.37
C LEU A 24 28.52 -8.42 -23.05
N SER A 25 29.52 -8.01 -22.27
CA SER A 25 29.35 -7.11 -21.13
C SER A 25 28.87 -5.75 -21.64
N ALA A 26 27.56 -5.52 -21.55
CA ALA A 26 26.97 -4.20 -21.71
C ALA A 26 26.82 -3.57 -20.32
N ASP A 27 27.79 -2.71 -20.01
CA ASP A 27 27.69 -1.66 -19.02
C ASP A 27 26.51 -0.75 -19.43
N GLY A 28 25.43 -0.83 -18.66
CA GLY A 28 24.16 -0.16 -18.92
C GLY A 28 23.58 0.32 -17.61
N GLY A 29 24.00 1.52 -17.21
CA GLY A 29 23.69 2.08 -15.91
C GLY A 29 22.23 2.51 -15.73
N GLY A 30 21.92 2.73 -14.45
CA GLY A 30 21.10 3.85 -14.00
C GLY A 30 19.60 3.58 -13.87
N GLY A 31 19.08 3.87 -12.67
CA GLY A 31 17.65 4.15 -12.52
C GLY A 31 16.99 3.59 -11.27
N GLY A 32 17.62 3.74 -10.09
CA GLY A 32 16.88 3.67 -8.83
C GLY A 32 15.83 4.79 -8.78
N GLY A 33 14.56 4.43 -8.89
CA GLY A 33 13.42 5.32 -8.74
C GLY A 33 12.65 5.01 -7.46
N GLY A 34 13.33 5.09 -6.32
CA GLY A 34 12.67 5.10 -5.02
C GLY A 34 11.93 6.42 -4.84
N GLY A 35 10.67 6.48 -5.29
CA GLY A 35 9.74 7.56 -4.99
C GLY A 35 9.40 7.55 -3.50
N GLY A 36 10.28 8.14 -2.70
CA GLY A 36 10.00 8.63 -1.36
C GLY A 36 9.46 10.05 -1.47
N GLY A 37 8.18 10.21 -1.17
CA GLY A 37 7.48 11.49 -1.08
C GLY A 37 6.05 11.20 -0.66
N GLY A 38 5.41 11.93 0.24
CA GLY A 38 5.86 12.93 1.20
C GLY A 38 5.02 12.73 2.48
N GLY A 39 5.54 13.20 3.60
CA GLY A 39 5.01 12.96 4.94
C GLY A 39 3.49 13.10 5.06
N GLY A 40 2.84 11.98 5.42
CA GLY A 40 1.50 12.03 5.98
C GLY A 40 1.53 12.87 7.24
N GLY A 41 0.74 13.94 7.28
CA GLY A 41 0.61 14.85 8.40
C GLY A 41 -0.80 15.43 8.38
N GLY A 42 -1.79 14.56 8.51
CA GLY A 42 -3.17 14.95 8.77
C GLY A 42 -3.27 15.42 10.21
N GLY A 43 -3.44 16.73 10.39
CA GLY A 43 -3.66 17.36 11.68
C GLY A 43 -5.01 16.95 12.26
N GLY A 44 -4.97 16.34 13.43
CA GLY A 44 -6.11 16.06 14.29
C GLY A 44 -5.65 16.17 15.73
N GLY A 45 -6.05 17.27 16.38
CA GLY A 45 -6.00 17.57 17.82
C GLY A 45 -4.95 16.84 18.66
N ASP A 46 -3.86 17.54 18.98
CA ASP A 46 -2.92 17.15 20.01
C ASP A 46 -3.62 16.99 21.37
N ASN A 47 -3.93 15.74 21.72
CA ASN A 47 -4.05 15.30 23.10
C ASN A 47 -3.04 14.18 23.35
N GLY A 48 -1.77 14.59 23.55
CA GLY A 48 -0.90 13.93 24.53
C GLY A 48 -0.24 12.59 24.20
N SER A 49 -0.16 12.16 22.94
CA SER A 49 0.75 11.05 22.57
C SER A 49 1.85 11.52 21.62
N SER A 50 2.83 12.23 22.18
CA SER A 50 4.17 12.25 21.60
C SER A 50 4.56 10.81 21.27
N GLN A 51 4.83 10.53 19.98
CA GLN A 51 5.03 9.17 19.47
C GLN A 51 6.05 8.39 20.32
N VAL A 52 5.57 7.57 21.25
CA VAL A 52 6.44 6.76 22.09
C VAL A 52 7.04 5.67 21.24
N LYS A 53 8.33 5.81 20.91
CA LYS A 53 9.04 4.85 20.07
C LYS A 53 9.34 3.58 20.85
N CYS A 54 8.58 2.53 20.58
CA CYS A 54 8.83 1.19 21.10
C CYS A 54 9.92 0.45 20.31
N ARG A 55 10.55 -0.56 20.93
CA ARG A 55 11.45 -1.50 20.24
C ARG A 55 10.69 -2.27 19.17
N THR A 56 11.37 -2.69 18.10
CA THR A 56 10.81 -3.51 17.02
C THR A 56 9.95 -4.67 17.55
N GLY A 57 8.74 -4.81 17.02
CA GLY A 57 7.78 -5.84 17.42
C GLY A 57 6.95 -5.52 18.67
N LEU A 58 7.13 -4.34 19.28
CA LEU A 58 6.31 -3.84 20.38
C LEU A 58 5.50 -2.62 19.92
N VAL A 59 4.29 -2.47 20.47
CA VAL A 59 3.40 -1.34 20.26
C VAL A 59 3.14 -0.67 21.60
N TYR A 60 3.12 0.66 21.61
CA TYR A 60 2.79 1.42 22.82
C TYR A 60 1.32 1.24 23.14
N ASN A 61 1.00 0.79 24.35
CA ASN A 61 -0.35 0.71 24.85
C ASN A 61 -0.64 1.96 25.68
N ALA A 62 -1.51 2.84 25.19
CA ALA A 62 -1.85 4.07 25.90
C ALA A 62 -2.52 3.82 27.25
N ARG A 63 -3.27 2.71 27.38
CA ARG A 63 -3.96 2.32 28.61
C ARG A 63 -2.99 1.89 29.71
N THR A 64 -2.02 1.03 29.38
CA THR A 64 -1.06 0.48 30.35
C THR A 64 0.23 1.31 30.45
N LYS A 65 0.42 2.27 29.54
CA LYS A 65 1.61 3.11 29.39
C LYS A 65 2.89 2.31 29.17
N LYS A 66 2.80 1.16 28.49
CA LYS A 66 3.92 0.25 28.25
C LYS A 66 4.05 -0.13 26.78
N CYS A 67 5.26 -0.48 26.36
CA CYS A 67 5.50 -1.14 25.08
C CYS A 67 5.25 -2.63 25.22
N GLU A 68 4.22 -3.14 24.55
CA GLU A 68 3.75 -4.52 24.71
C GLU A 68 3.70 -5.23 23.36
N ARG A 69 3.75 -6.56 23.36
CA ARG A 69 3.55 -7.32 22.12
C ARG A 69 2.09 -7.14 21.70
N PRO A 70 1.82 -6.66 20.48
CA PRO A 70 0.47 -6.32 20.09
C PRO A 70 -0.38 -7.59 19.98
N LYS A 71 -1.56 -7.55 20.59
CA LYS A 71 -2.58 -8.61 20.54
C LYS A 71 -3.95 -7.95 20.44
N ALA A 72 -4.84 -8.55 19.65
CA ALA A 72 -6.20 -8.06 19.47
C ALA A 72 -6.91 -7.89 20.83
N GLY A 73 -7.59 -6.75 21.01
CA GLY A 73 -8.29 -6.39 22.24
C GLY A 73 -7.41 -5.95 23.42
N MET A 74 -6.08 -6.04 23.32
CA MET A 74 -5.17 -5.55 24.37
C MET A 74 -4.69 -4.12 24.16
N ILE A 75 -4.49 -3.75 22.88
CA ILE A 75 -4.05 -2.43 22.45
C ILE A 75 -5.27 -1.73 21.83
N ASP A 76 -5.49 -0.46 22.16
CA ASP A 76 -6.53 0.35 21.54
C ASP A 76 -6.27 0.65 20.07
N ASP A 77 -7.33 0.90 19.32
CA ASP A 77 -7.28 1.06 17.87
C ASP A 77 -6.47 2.28 17.43
N ASP A 78 -6.48 3.36 18.21
CA ASP A 78 -5.64 4.55 17.96
C ASP A 78 -4.15 4.21 18.07
N SER A 79 -3.76 3.47 19.10
CA SER A 79 -2.38 3.02 19.29
C SER A 79 -1.94 2.04 18.18
N LEU A 80 -2.84 1.15 17.74
CA LEU A 80 -2.59 0.25 16.61
C LEU A 80 -2.47 1.02 15.29
N TYR A 81 -3.34 2.01 15.05
CA TYR A 81 -3.26 2.92 13.90
C TYR A 81 -1.92 3.65 13.87
N LEU A 82 -1.52 4.29 14.97
CA LEU A 82 -0.27 5.06 15.05
C LEU A 82 0.96 4.18 14.79
N ALA A 83 1.00 2.98 15.39
CA ALA A 83 2.10 2.04 15.19
C ALA A 83 2.12 1.46 13.77
N GLY A 84 0.96 1.07 13.25
CA GLY A 84 0.81 0.54 11.89
C GLY A 84 1.21 1.56 10.82
N ARG A 85 0.76 2.81 10.96
CA ARG A 85 1.18 3.93 10.13
C ARG A 85 2.69 4.13 10.18
N ALA A 86 3.29 4.14 11.37
CA ALA A 86 4.74 4.31 11.51
C ALA A 86 5.53 3.19 10.81
N LEU A 87 5.10 1.93 10.96
CA LEU A 87 5.69 0.79 10.26
C LEU A 87 5.56 0.90 8.74
N ALA A 88 4.40 1.35 8.25
CA ALA A 88 4.15 1.54 6.83
C ALA A 88 5.06 2.63 6.24
N MET A 89 5.25 3.75 6.95
CA MET A 89 6.15 4.83 6.53
C MET A 89 7.63 4.42 6.59
N ASP A 90 7.99 3.46 7.45
CA ASP A 90 9.34 2.87 7.53
C ASP A 90 9.57 1.75 6.50
N GLY A 91 8.63 1.50 5.58
CA GLY A 91 8.72 0.45 4.56
C GLY A 91 8.47 -0.98 5.07
N LYS A 92 8.09 -1.14 6.34
CA LYS A 92 7.80 -2.45 6.97
C LYS A 92 6.35 -2.86 6.73
N TYR A 93 5.97 -3.00 5.48
CA TYR A 93 4.58 -3.16 5.06
C TYR A 93 3.88 -4.38 5.67
N ASP A 94 4.54 -5.55 5.72
CA ASP A 94 3.93 -6.74 6.32
C ASP A 94 3.73 -6.63 7.84
N ASP A 95 4.64 -5.94 8.53
CA ASP A 95 4.48 -5.71 9.96
C ASP A 95 3.40 -4.67 10.23
N ALA A 96 3.29 -3.63 9.40
CA ALA A 96 2.18 -2.69 9.44
C ALA A 96 0.83 -3.41 9.29
N ILE A 97 0.71 -4.31 8.30
CA ILE A 97 -0.52 -5.10 8.08
C ILE A 97 -0.85 -5.95 9.31
N LYS A 98 0.12 -6.67 9.87
CA LYS A 98 -0.08 -7.49 11.08
C LYS A 98 -0.59 -6.65 12.26
N VAL A 99 -0.03 -5.46 12.47
CA VAL A 99 -0.44 -4.57 13.57
C VAL A 99 -1.84 -3.99 13.32
N LEU A 100 -2.09 -3.42 12.15
CA LEU A 100 -3.37 -2.81 11.78
C LEU A 100 -4.52 -3.83 11.81
N ALA A 101 -4.25 -5.08 11.41
CA ALA A 101 -5.25 -6.15 11.43
C ALA A 101 -5.73 -6.53 12.85
N LEU A 102 -5.08 -6.07 13.91
CA LEU A 102 -5.50 -6.32 15.30
C LEU A 102 -6.57 -5.35 15.80
N ALA A 103 -6.84 -4.26 15.07
CA ALA A 103 -7.82 -3.26 15.46
C ALA A 103 -9.21 -3.90 15.63
N ALA A 104 -9.98 -3.47 16.62
CA ALA A 104 -11.33 -3.95 16.84
C ALA A 104 -12.29 -3.35 15.79
N ASP A 105 -12.22 -2.03 15.58
CA ASP A 105 -12.94 -1.35 14.51
C ASP A 105 -12.32 -1.67 13.15
N LYS A 106 -13.07 -2.40 12.32
CA LYS A 106 -12.69 -2.75 10.95
C LYS A 106 -13.12 -1.71 9.93
N THR A 107 -13.90 -0.72 10.34
CA THR A 107 -14.47 0.31 9.48
C THR A 107 -13.72 1.64 9.55
N ASP A 108 -12.79 1.81 10.51
CA ASP A 108 -11.96 3.01 10.63
C ASP A 108 -11.17 3.28 9.34
N ALA A 109 -11.54 4.36 8.64
CA ALA A 109 -10.94 4.75 7.38
C ALA A 109 -9.43 5.02 7.49
N ARG A 110 -8.93 5.43 8.66
CA ARG A 110 -7.50 5.64 8.91
C ARG A 110 -6.74 4.31 8.90
N ILE A 111 -7.31 3.27 9.50
CA ILE A 111 -6.73 1.91 9.53
C ILE A 111 -6.81 1.28 8.15
N LEU A 112 -7.99 1.33 7.51
CA LEU A 112 -8.20 0.81 6.16
C LEU A 112 -7.27 1.48 5.14
N ASN A 113 -7.05 2.80 5.26
CA ASN A 113 -6.09 3.52 4.43
C ASN A 113 -4.67 2.96 4.53
N TYR A 114 -4.16 2.72 5.75
CA TYR A 114 -2.81 2.20 5.92
C TYR A 114 -2.69 0.69 5.65
N LEU A 115 -3.78 -0.08 5.75
CA LEU A 115 -3.84 -1.43 5.19
C LEU A 115 -3.71 -1.35 3.66
N GLY A 116 -4.49 -0.50 3.00
CA GLY A 116 -4.44 -0.26 1.57
C GLY A 116 -3.05 0.16 1.09
N TYR A 117 -2.45 1.13 1.79
CA TYR A 117 -1.10 1.63 1.54
C TYR A 117 -0.05 0.52 1.66
N SER A 118 -0.08 -0.22 2.77
CA SER A 118 0.89 -1.28 3.01
C SER A 118 0.76 -2.40 1.98
N HIS A 119 -0.46 -2.80 1.62
CA HIS A 119 -0.68 -3.79 0.58
C HIS A 119 -0.17 -3.32 -0.80
N ARG A 120 -0.52 -2.09 -1.21
CA ARG A 120 -0.06 -1.50 -2.47
C ARG A 120 1.46 -1.44 -2.55
N LYS A 121 2.12 -0.90 -1.53
CA LYS A 121 3.58 -0.75 -1.52
C LYS A 121 4.33 -2.07 -1.38
N ALA A 122 3.67 -3.12 -0.89
CA ALA A 122 4.14 -4.51 -0.94
C ALA A 122 3.86 -5.22 -2.29
N GLY A 123 3.42 -4.50 -3.33
CA GLY A 123 3.12 -5.05 -4.66
C GLY A 123 1.74 -5.71 -4.80
N ARG A 124 0.94 -5.75 -3.72
CA ARG A 124 -0.43 -6.31 -3.72
C ARG A 124 -1.44 -5.21 -4.07
N ILE A 125 -1.26 -4.58 -5.24
CA ILE A 125 -1.97 -3.34 -5.61
C ILE A 125 -3.50 -3.52 -5.58
N VAL A 126 -4.04 -4.60 -6.14
CA VAL A 126 -5.49 -4.87 -6.16
C VAL A 126 -6.07 -5.05 -4.75
N VAL A 127 -5.33 -5.71 -3.86
CA VAL A 127 -5.73 -5.82 -2.44
C VAL A 127 -5.74 -4.43 -1.79
N GLY A 128 -4.74 -3.61 -2.09
CA GLY A 128 -4.67 -2.23 -1.63
C GLY A 128 -5.89 -1.39 -2.05
N LEU A 129 -6.28 -1.49 -3.33
CA LEU A 129 -7.48 -0.84 -3.88
C LEU A 129 -8.76 -1.29 -3.17
N GLY A 130 -8.87 -2.57 -2.82
CA GLY A 130 -10.02 -3.08 -2.05
C GLY A 130 -10.18 -2.37 -0.70
N TYR A 131 -9.09 -2.22 0.05
CA TYR A 131 -9.10 -1.49 1.32
C TYR A 131 -9.40 0.00 1.15
N TYR A 132 -8.88 0.65 0.11
CA TYR A 132 -9.22 2.05 -0.19
C TYR A 132 -10.71 2.23 -0.51
N GLN A 133 -11.28 1.30 -1.29
CA GLN A 133 -12.70 1.32 -1.59
C GLN A 133 -13.54 1.16 -0.34
N GLU A 134 -13.16 0.26 0.57
CA GLU A 134 -13.83 0.09 1.87
C GLU A 134 -13.71 1.35 2.73
N ALA A 135 -12.54 1.98 2.77
CA ALA A 135 -12.33 3.21 3.53
C ALA A 135 -13.24 4.36 3.06
N ILE A 136 -13.38 4.55 1.74
CA ILE A 136 -14.27 5.58 1.16
C ILE A 136 -15.76 5.27 1.41
N LEU A 137 -16.14 3.99 1.50
CA LEU A 137 -17.51 3.61 1.84
C LEU A 137 -17.86 3.97 3.29
N ASN A 138 -16.89 3.88 4.20
CA ASN A 138 -17.09 4.19 5.61
C ASN A 138 -16.93 5.70 5.92
N ASP A 139 -15.94 6.35 5.31
CA ASP A 139 -15.71 7.80 5.40
C ASP A 139 -15.42 8.39 4.00
N PRO A 140 -16.45 8.89 3.30
CA PRO A 140 -16.30 9.47 1.97
C PRO A 140 -15.41 10.72 1.92
N ASP A 141 -15.19 11.37 3.07
CA ASP A 141 -14.48 12.63 3.21
C ASP A 141 -13.05 12.45 3.75
N TYR A 142 -12.60 11.21 4.00
CA TYR A 142 -11.22 10.90 4.35
C TYR A 142 -10.28 10.98 3.13
N MET A 143 -9.92 12.22 2.78
CA MET A 143 -9.18 12.58 1.55
C MET A 143 -7.88 11.80 1.30
N PRO A 144 -7.05 11.47 2.31
CA PRO A 144 -5.80 10.73 2.08
C PRO A 144 -6.00 9.40 1.34
N VAL A 145 -7.16 8.75 1.51
CA VAL A 145 -7.45 7.51 0.78
C VAL A 145 -7.61 7.76 -0.72
N ARG A 146 -8.28 8.84 -1.12
CA ARG A 146 -8.49 9.17 -2.53
C ARG A 146 -7.18 9.49 -3.22
N GLU A 147 -6.29 10.21 -2.55
CA GLU A 147 -4.92 10.46 -3.01
C GLU A 147 -4.23 9.12 -3.30
N TYR A 148 -4.13 8.24 -2.30
CA TYR A 148 -3.46 6.95 -2.45
C TYR A 148 -4.13 5.98 -3.42
N MET A 149 -5.45 6.05 -3.57
CA MET A 149 -6.18 5.31 -4.61
C MET A 149 -5.79 5.83 -5.99
N GLY A 150 -5.66 7.14 -6.18
CA GLY A 150 -5.14 7.75 -7.41
C GLY A 150 -3.72 7.28 -7.74
N GLU A 151 -2.81 7.24 -6.76
CA GLU A 151 -1.47 6.69 -6.96
C GLU A 151 -1.48 5.20 -7.33
N ALA A 152 -2.42 4.44 -6.76
CA ALA A 152 -2.61 3.03 -7.09
C ALA A 152 -3.05 2.84 -8.54
N HIS A 153 -3.97 3.67 -9.03
CA HIS A 153 -4.37 3.70 -10.43
C HIS A 153 -3.20 4.04 -11.36
N LEU A 154 -2.38 5.04 -11.02
CA LEU A 154 -1.16 5.36 -11.79
C LEU A 154 -0.19 4.17 -11.85
N SER A 155 -0.03 3.43 -10.74
CA SER A 155 0.82 2.24 -10.70
C SER A 155 0.34 1.11 -11.63
N LEU A 156 -0.94 1.14 -12.03
CA LEU A 156 -1.55 0.21 -12.99
C LEU A 156 -1.60 0.78 -14.42
N GLY A 157 -1.11 2.00 -14.65
CA GLY A 157 -1.26 2.71 -15.92
C GLY A 157 -2.66 3.29 -16.17
N ASP A 158 -3.53 3.27 -15.17
CA ASP A 158 -4.88 3.81 -15.25
C ASP A 158 -4.90 5.32 -14.91
N VAL A 159 -4.42 6.12 -15.86
CA VAL A 159 -4.42 7.59 -15.71
C VAL A 159 -5.84 8.14 -15.57
N ALA A 160 -6.83 7.51 -16.19
CA ALA A 160 -8.22 7.92 -16.11
C ALA A 160 -8.77 7.75 -14.67
N GLY A 161 -8.53 6.59 -14.04
CA GLY A 161 -8.88 6.33 -12.66
C GLY A 161 -8.19 7.30 -11.69
N ALA A 162 -6.91 7.62 -11.92
CA ALA A 162 -6.21 8.62 -11.11
C ALA A 162 -6.84 10.03 -11.22
N ARG A 163 -7.20 10.46 -12.45
CA ARG A 163 -7.89 11.74 -12.67
C ARG A 163 -9.27 11.78 -12.04
N LEU A 164 -10.01 10.67 -12.04
CA LEU A 164 -11.29 10.57 -11.36
C LEU A 164 -11.14 10.86 -9.86
N GLN A 165 -10.14 10.27 -9.21
CA GLN A 165 -9.88 10.56 -7.79
C GLN A 165 -9.46 12.01 -7.57
N LEU A 166 -8.65 12.60 -8.45
CA LEU A 166 -8.29 14.02 -8.36
C LEU A 166 -9.52 14.94 -8.46
N THR A 167 -10.47 14.63 -9.34
CA THR A 167 -11.75 15.35 -9.44
C THR A 167 -12.57 15.22 -8.15
N GLU A 168 -12.66 14.03 -7.58
CA GLU A 168 -13.36 13.83 -6.30
C GLU A 168 -12.73 14.64 -5.16
N ILE A 169 -11.40 14.67 -5.08
CA ILE A 169 -10.68 15.49 -4.09
C ILE A 169 -11.00 16.98 -4.30
N ALA A 170 -10.94 17.45 -5.56
CA ALA A 170 -11.26 18.84 -5.89
C ALA A 170 -12.68 19.24 -5.47
N ASN A 171 -13.65 18.34 -5.66
CA ASN A 171 -15.04 18.57 -5.31
C ASN A 171 -15.27 18.63 -3.78
N ARG A 172 -14.43 17.95 -2.99
CA ARG A 172 -14.62 17.79 -1.54
C ARG A 172 -13.79 18.77 -0.71
N CYS A 173 -12.51 18.93 -1.03
CA CYS A 173 -11.61 19.84 -0.29
C CYS A 173 -11.06 21.01 -1.13
N GLY A 174 -11.46 21.13 -2.39
CA GLY A 174 -10.96 22.15 -3.30
C GLY A 174 -9.59 21.82 -3.89
N THR A 175 -9.04 22.75 -4.66
CA THR A 175 -7.74 22.55 -5.35
C THR A 175 -6.55 23.03 -4.53
N THR A 176 -6.77 23.54 -3.32
CA THR A 176 -5.73 24.07 -2.42
C THR A 176 -5.43 23.13 -1.26
N CYS A 177 -6.20 22.05 -1.08
CA CYS A 177 -5.88 21.01 -0.10
C CYS A 177 -4.65 20.21 -0.52
N ARG A 178 -3.96 19.65 0.48
CA ARG A 178 -2.71 18.92 0.32
C ARG A 178 -2.85 17.77 -0.67
N GLU A 179 -3.90 16.97 -0.52
CA GLU A 179 -4.16 15.74 -1.26
C GLU A 179 -4.36 16.04 -2.76
N TYR A 180 -5.00 17.17 -3.10
CA TYR A 180 -5.13 17.60 -4.49
C TYR A 180 -3.76 17.92 -5.09
N GLY A 181 -2.95 18.71 -4.37
CA GLY A 181 -1.61 19.08 -4.80
C GLY A 181 -0.73 17.86 -5.07
N LEU A 182 -0.71 16.91 -4.12
CA LEU A 182 0.10 15.69 -4.21
C LEU A 182 -0.32 14.82 -5.40
N LEU A 183 -1.62 14.50 -5.54
CA LEU A 183 -2.06 13.65 -6.64
C LEU A 183 -1.93 14.34 -8.01
N SER A 184 -2.19 15.64 -8.08
CA SER A 184 -2.01 16.43 -9.31
C SER A 184 -0.56 16.39 -9.79
N GLU A 185 0.40 16.59 -8.88
CA GLU A 185 1.84 16.52 -9.20
C GLU A 185 2.25 15.13 -9.70
N GLN A 186 1.74 14.06 -9.07
CA GLN A 186 2.03 12.69 -9.47
C GLN A 186 1.46 12.36 -10.85
N ILE A 187 0.21 12.76 -11.13
CA ILE A 187 -0.40 12.60 -12.47
C ILE A 187 0.42 13.36 -13.51
N HIS A 188 0.81 14.61 -13.23
CA HIS A 188 1.63 15.39 -14.15
C HIS A 188 3.00 14.76 -14.41
N SER A 189 3.65 14.22 -13.38
CA SER A 189 4.94 13.55 -13.53
C SER A 189 4.83 12.26 -14.34
N TYR A 190 3.81 11.44 -14.07
CA TYR A 190 3.56 10.18 -14.78
C TYR A 190 3.28 10.36 -16.27
N VAL A 191 2.54 11.41 -16.65
CA VAL A 191 2.18 11.65 -18.07
C VAL A 191 3.38 12.17 -18.88
N ARG A 192 4.42 12.72 -18.23
CA ARG A 192 5.60 13.26 -18.90
C ARG A 192 6.77 12.26 -18.99
N SER A 193 6.76 11.20 -18.18
CA SER A 193 7.76 10.13 -18.21
C SER A 193 7.52 9.18 -19.36
#